data_AF-A0AAW0I477-F1
#
_entry.id   AF-A0AAW0I477-F1
#
_cell.length_a   1.000
_cell.length_b   1.000
_cell.length_c   1.000
_cell.angle_alpha   90.00
_cell.angle_beta   90.00
_cell.angle_gamma   90.00
#
_symmetry.space_group_name_H-M   'P 1'
#
loop_
_entity.id
_entity.type
_entity.pdbx_description
1 polymer ?
#
loop_
_entity_poly.entity_id
_entity_poly.type
_entity_poly.pdbx_seq_one_letter_code
_entity_poly.pdbx_strand_id
1 'polypeptide(L)'
;MSVVEGLALLDLGVSPYSGAVFHETPLIIYLFHFLIDYAELVFMITDALTAIALYFAIQDFNKVVFKKQKLLLELDQYAPDVAELIRTPMEMRSIPLKVALFYLLNPYTILSCVAKSTCAINNTLIAFFILTTIKETGSHFAVCAGLELNL
;
A
#
# COMPACT_ATOMS: atom_id res chain seq x y z
N MET A 1 -35.99 4.07 0.38
CA MET A 1 -35.23 4.71 1.45
C MET A 1 -33.79 4.22 1.32
N SER A 2 -32.84 5.13 1.15
CA SER A 2 -31.42 4.76 0.97
C SER A 2 -30.85 4.25 2.31
N VAL A 3 -29.85 3.35 2.30
CA VAL A 3 -29.22 2.81 3.52
C VAL A 3 -28.72 3.93 4.46
N VAL A 4 -28.27 5.05 3.87
CA VAL A 4 -27.81 6.25 4.59
C VAL A 4 -28.94 6.92 5.40
N GLU A 5 -30.17 6.94 4.88
CA GLU A 5 -31.32 7.50 5.58
C GLU A 5 -31.81 6.58 6.72
N GLY A 6 -31.66 5.27 6.55
CA GLY A 6 -31.95 4.28 7.60
C GLY A 6 -30.95 4.37 8.77
N LEU A 7 -29.67 4.63 8.48
CA LEU A 7 -28.63 4.84 9.49
C LEU A 7 -28.87 6.13 10.29
N ALA A 8 -29.25 7.23 9.62
CA ALA A 8 -29.55 8.51 10.26
C ALA A 8 -30.76 8.42 11.23
N LEU A 9 -31.78 7.62 10.92
CA LEU A 9 -32.89 7.36 11.83
C LEU A 9 -32.47 6.52 13.04
N LEU A 10 -31.56 5.56 12.86
CA LEU A 10 -31.00 4.77 13.95
C LEU A 10 -30.22 5.65 14.94
N ASP A 11 -29.42 6.60 14.45
CA ASP A 11 -28.71 7.59 15.28
C ASP A 11 -29.65 8.52 16.06
N LEU A 12 -30.85 8.76 15.53
CA LEU A 12 -31.94 9.51 16.20
C LEU A 12 -32.73 8.67 17.22
N GLY A 13 -32.36 7.40 17.44
CA GLY A 13 -33.00 6.50 18.41
C GLY A 13 -34.37 5.97 17.95
N VAL A 14 -34.76 6.24 16.70
CA VAL A 14 -35.97 5.69 16.08
C VAL A 14 -35.57 4.49 15.24
N SER A 15 -36.01 3.29 15.63
CA SER A 15 -35.62 2.09 14.89
C SER A 15 -36.16 2.19 13.45
N PRO A 16 -35.33 2.04 12.40
CA PRO A 16 -35.75 2.14 10.99
C PRO A 16 -36.73 1.03 10.55
N TYR A 17 -37.05 0.11 11.47
CA TYR A 17 -38.08 -0.91 11.36
C TYR A 17 -39.47 -0.45 11.85
N SER A 18 -39.54 0.64 12.62
CA SER A 18 -40.82 1.20 13.08
C SER A 18 -41.57 1.78 11.89
N GLY A 19 -42.63 1.10 11.45
CA GLY A 19 -43.51 1.57 10.37
C GLY A 19 -43.31 0.92 9.00
N ALA A 20 -42.71 -0.27 8.91
CA ALA A 20 -42.59 -1.06 7.66
C ALA A 20 -41.81 -0.36 6.51
N VAL A 21 -40.85 0.51 6.85
CA VAL A 21 -40.04 1.27 5.87
C VAL A 21 -38.85 0.44 5.33
N PHE A 22 -38.39 -0.57 6.07
CA PHE A 22 -37.37 -1.53 5.65
C PHE A 22 -37.80 -2.97 5.96
N HIS A 23 -37.66 -3.87 4.98
CA HIS A 23 -38.03 -5.29 5.09
C HIS A 23 -36.84 -6.26 4.98
N GLU A 24 -35.64 -5.74 4.75
CA GLU A 24 -34.38 -6.49 4.61
C GLU A 24 -33.77 -6.81 5.99
N THR A 25 -33.21 -8.00 6.17
CA THR A 25 -32.69 -8.57 7.44
C THR A 25 -31.95 -7.54 8.32
N PRO A 26 -32.27 -7.40 9.63
CA PRO A 26 -31.69 -6.36 10.49
C PRO A 26 -30.17 -6.45 10.66
N LEU A 27 -29.60 -7.60 10.29
CA LEU A 27 -28.17 -7.89 10.26
C LEU A 27 -27.42 -7.01 9.25
N ILE A 28 -28.05 -6.59 8.15
CA ILE A 28 -27.37 -5.83 7.09
C ILE A 28 -27.00 -4.41 7.53
N ILE A 29 -27.85 -3.75 8.33
CA ILE A 29 -27.62 -2.38 8.80
C ILE A 29 -26.48 -2.35 9.83
N TYR A 30 -26.45 -3.34 10.73
CA TYR A 30 -25.36 -3.50 11.70
C TYR A 30 -24.03 -3.86 11.01
N LEU A 31 -24.09 -4.72 9.98
CA LEU A 31 -22.94 -5.05 9.15
C LEU A 31 -22.39 -3.81 8.44
N PHE A 32 -23.25 -2.97 7.83
CA PHE A 32 -22.82 -1.74 7.16
C PHE A 32 -22.29 -0.67 8.12
N HIS A 33 -22.90 -0.52 9.30
CA HIS A 33 -22.36 0.37 10.34
C HIS A 33 -20.94 -0.06 10.74
N PHE A 34 -20.75 -1.36 11.01
CA PHE A 34 -19.42 -1.92 11.27
C PHE A 34 -18.47 -1.75 10.09
N LEU A 35 -18.92 -2.03 8.86
CA LEU A 35 -18.06 -1.92 7.68
C LEU A 35 -17.61 -0.48 7.46
N ILE A 36 -18.49 0.51 7.66
CA ILE A 36 -18.21 1.93 7.42
C ILE A 36 -17.25 2.50 8.47
N ASP A 37 -17.44 2.15 9.76
CA ASP A 37 -16.60 2.61 10.87
C ASP A 37 -15.19 2.04 10.80
N TYR A 38 -15.07 0.74 10.53
CA TYR A 38 -13.77 0.07 10.52
C TYR A 38 -13.04 0.20 9.17
N ALA A 39 -13.76 0.47 8.06
CA ALA A 39 -13.14 0.67 6.76
C ALA A 39 -12.07 1.77 6.79
N GLU A 40 -12.34 2.92 7.43
CA GLU A 40 -11.40 4.05 7.44
C GLU A 40 -10.06 3.67 8.06
N LEU A 41 -10.10 2.96 9.19
CA LEU A 41 -8.91 2.47 9.86
C LEU A 41 -8.18 1.43 9.01
N VAL A 42 -8.92 0.49 8.39
CA VAL A 42 -8.33 -0.55 7.54
C VAL A 42 -7.61 0.07 6.34
N PHE A 43 -8.25 0.98 5.60
CA PHE A 43 -7.63 1.63 4.44
C PHE A 43 -6.42 2.49 4.83
N MET A 44 -6.47 3.19 5.98
CA MET A 44 -5.33 3.96 6.49
C MET A 44 -4.14 3.06 6.86
N ILE A 45 -4.40 1.91 7.50
CA ILE A 45 -3.38 0.92 7.82
C ILE A 45 -2.80 0.32 6.54
N THR A 46 -3.63 0.02 5.55
CA THR A 46 -3.20 -0.50 4.24
C THR A 46 -2.25 0.46 3.52
N ASP A 47 -2.54 1.77 3.53
CA ASP A 47 -1.63 2.77 2.92
C ASP A 47 -0.32 2.92 3.71
N ALA A 48 -0.37 2.85 5.04
CA ALA A 48 0.83 2.83 5.87
C ALA A 48 1.69 1.59 5.59
N LEU A 49 1.08 0.42 5.45
CA LEU A 49 1.76 -0.82 5.09
C LEU A 49 2.43 -0.72 3.70
N THR A 50 1.76 -0.08 2.73
CA THR A 50 2.33 0.16 1.40
C THR A 50 3.61 0.98 1.47
N ALA A 51 3.60 2.07 2.24
CA ALA A 51 4.77 2.92 2.39
C ALA A 51 5.94 2.22 3.12
N ILE A 52 5.62 1.39 4.12
CA ILE A 52 6.62 0.56 4.80
C ILE A 52 7.23 -0.47 3.82
N ALA A 53 6.40 -1.12 2.99
CA ALA A 53 6.87 -2.05 1.97
C ALA A 53 7.79 -1.34 0.96
N LEU A 54 7.42 -0.16 0.47
CA LEU A 54 8.26 0.65 -0.43
C LEU A 54 9.58 1.07 0.23
N TYR A 55 9.54 1.45 1.51
CA TYR A 55 10.75 1.78 2.27
C TYR A 55 11.74 0.61 2.30
N PHE A 56 11.27 -0.59 2.65
CA PHE A 56 12.11 -1.79 2.67
C PHE A 56 12.61 -2.18 1.28
N ALA A 57 11.74 -2.13 0.27
CA ALA A 57 12.09 -2.44 -1.11
C ALA A 57 13.25 -1.57 -1.61
N ILE A 58 13.20 -0.26 -1.35
CA ILE A 58 14.23 0.69 -1.78
C ILE A 58 15.50 0.54 -0.96
N GLN A 59 15.39 0.24 0.34
CA GLN A 59 16.55 -0.06 1.18
C GLN A 59 17.33 -1.27 0.65
N ASP A 60 16.64 -2.35 0.32
CA ASP A 60 17.30 -3.55 -0.20
C ASP A 60 17.81 -3.34 -1.63
N PHE A 61 17.07 -2.61 -2.48
CA PHE A 61 17.55 -2.21 -3.80
C PHE A 61 18.84 -1.39 -3.72
N ASN A 62 18.89 -0.40 -2.83
CA ASN A 62 20.09 0.41 -2.61
C ASN A 62 21.28 -0.47 -2.18
N LYS A 63 21.11 -1.43 -1.27
CA LYS A 63 22.19 -2.37 -0.90
C LYS A 63 22.69 -3.19 -2.09
N VAL A 64 21.79 -3.67 -2.95
CA VAL A 64 22.15 -4.45 -4.16
C VAL A 64 22.94 -3.60 -5.14
N VAL A 65 22.47 -2.38 -5.41
CA VAL A 65 23.17 -1.43 -6.30
C VAL A 65 24.54 -1.06 -5.75
N PHE A 66 24.67 -0.82 -4.44
CA PHE A 66 25.95 -0.51 -3.81
C PHE A 66 26.97 -1.64 -3.97
N LYS A 67 26.55 -2.89 -3.76
CA LYS A 67 27.40 -4.06 -3.96
C LYS A 67 27.88 -4.19 -5.40
N LYS A 68 26.99 -3.96 -6.38
CA LYS A 68 27.34 -3.95 -7.80
C LYS A 68 28.31 -2.84 -8.14
N GLN A 69 28.10 -1.63 -7.63
CA GLN A 69 29.00 -0.49 -7.85
C GLN A 69 30.39 -0.77 -7.27
N LYS A 70 30.48 -1.31 -6.05
CA LYS A 70 31.76 -1.68 -5.44
C LYS A 70 32.51 -2.74 -6.26
N LEU A 71 31.81 -3.77 -6.72
CA LEU A 71 32.40 -4.84 -7.53
C LEU A 71 32.92 -4.32 -8.89
N LEU A 72 32.15 -3.46 -9.56
CA LEU A 72 32.56 -2.88 -10.85
C LEU A 72 33.75 -1.91 -10.71
N LEU A 73 33.88 -1.24 -9.56
CA LEU A 73 35.03 -0.39 -9.25
C LEU A 73 36.30 -1.22 -8.98
N GLU A 74 36.17 -2.36 -8.29
CA GLU A 74 37.30 -3.30 -8.09
C GLU A 74 37.78 -3.94 -9.41
N LEU A 75 36.92 -4.06 -10.42
CA LEU A 75 37.25 -4.61 -11.74
C LEU A 75 37.88 -3.59 -12.72
N ASP A 76 38.14 -2.34 -12.29
CA ASP A 76 38.69 -1.23 -13.11
C ASP A 76 37.93 -0.98 -14.44
N GLN A 77 36.69 -1.49 -14.53
CA GLN A 77 35.84 -1.39 -15.71
C GLN A 77 34.99 -0.12 -15.72
N TYR A 78 35.08 0.69 -14.66
CA TYR A 78 34.35 1.94 -14.54
C TYR A 78 35.11 3.04 -15.28
N ALA A 79 34.45 3.69 -16.23
CA ALA A 79 35.02 4.88 -16.86
C ALA A 79 35.27 5.96 -15.77
N PRO A 80 36.38 6.70 -15.81
CA PRO A 80 36.70 7.72 -14.79
C PRO A 80 35.63 8.81 -14.67
N ASP A 81 34.82 9.01 -15.72
CA ASP A 81 33.74 9.99 -15.82
C ASP A 81 32.46 9.59 -15.05
N VAL A 82 32.33 8.33 -14.60
CA VAL A 82 31.15 7.86 -13.84
C VAL A 82 31.39 7.76 -12.33
N ALA A 83 32.62 8.01 -11.86
CA ALA A 83 32.96 8.01 -10.44
C ALA A 83 32.18 9.06 -9.63
N GLU A 84 31.79 10.16 -10.26
CA GLU A 84 30.97 11.22 -9.65
C GLU A 84 29.49 10.82 -9.46
N LEU A 85 29.01 9.83 -10.23
CA LEU A 85 27.66 9.26 -10.07
C LEU A 85 27.58 8.17 -8.99
N ILE A 86 28.70 7.82 -8.34
CA ILE A 86 28.70 6.89 -7.22
C ILE A 86 27.90 7.52 -6.08
N ARG A 87 26.77 6.89 -5.73
CA ARG A 87 25.91 7.37 -4.66
C ARG A 87 26.68 7.38 -3.34
N THR A 88 26.73 8.54 -2.71
CA THR A 88 27.28 8.66 -1.36
C THR A 88 26.41 7.86 -0.37
N PRO A 89 27.02 7.23 0.65
CA PRO A 89 26.29 6.38 1.60
C PRO A 89 25.24 7.15 2.40
N MET A 90 25.40 8.46 2.53
CA MET A 90 24.49 9.36 3.22
C MET A 90 23.19 9.61 2.42
N GLU A 91 23.29 9.74 1.09
CA GLU A 91 22.13 9.88 0.21
C GLU A 91 21.31 8.57 0.15
N MET A 92 21.97 7.41 0.19
CA MET A 92 21.31 6.10 0.13
C MET A 92 20.33 5.83 1.28
N ARG A 93 20.58 6.40 2.46
CA ARG A 93 19.68 6.27 3.62
C ARG A 93 18.50 7.24 3.56
N SER A 94 18.69 8.39 2.95
CA SER A 94 17.66 9.44 2.83
C SER A 94 16.66 9.15 1.71
N ILE A 95 17.10 8.51 0.62
CA ILE A 95 16.26 8.13 -0.53
C ILE A 95 15.01 7.32 -0.13
N PRO A 96 15.09 6.19 0.61
CA PRO A 96 13.92 5.39 0.95
C PRO A 96 12.94 6.14 1.86
N LEU A 97 13.43 6.99 2.77
CA LEU A 97 12.59 7.85 3.61
C LEU A 97 11.85 8.89 2.77
N LYS A 98 12.55 9.56 1.83
CA LYS A 98 11.91 10.51 0.92
C LYS A 98 10.82 9.83 0.11
N VAL A 99 11.07 8.65 -0.45
CA VAL A 99 10.08 7.95 -1.27
C VAL A 99 8.85 7.52 -0.47
N ALA A 100 9.04 6.99 0.75
CA ALA A 100 7.93 6.65 1.63
C ALA A 100 7.11 7.89 2.02
N LEU A 101 7.77 9.00 2.34
CA LEU A 101 7.12 10.26 2.68
C LEU A 101 6.37 10.86 1.50
N PHE A 102 6.95 10.85 0.30
CA PHE A 102 6.29 11.30 -0.93
C PHE A 102 5.06 10.45 -1.27
N TYR A 103 5.11 9.13 -1.01
CA TYR A 103 3.95 8.26 -1.20
C TYR A 103 2.82 8.59 -0.21
N LEU A 104 3.14 8.77 1.09
CA LEU A 104 2.16 9.10 2.13
C LEU A 104 1.54 10.50 1.96
N LEU A 105 2.36 11.48 1.60
CA LEU A 105 1.94 12.87 1.42
C LEU A 105 1.38 13.17 0.02
N ASN A 106 1.27 12.15 -0.84
CA ASN A 106 0.69 12.34 -2.16
C ASN A 106 -0.83 12.59 -2.00
N PRO A 107 -1.37 13.72 -2.49
CA PRO A 107 -2.80 14.00 -2.40
C PRO A 107 -3.66 12.90 -3.03
N TYR A 108 -3.14 12.20 -4.05
CA TYR A 108 -3.85 11.06 -4.64
C TYR A 108 -4.02 9.90 -3.66
N THR A 109 -2.99 9.58 -2.88
CA THR A 109 -3.04 8.51 -1.87
C THR A 109 -4.03 8.89 -0.77
N ILE A 110 -3.93 10.11 -0.24
CA ILE A 110 -4.82 10.62 0.81
C ILE A 110 -6.29 10.62 0.35
N LEU A 111 -6.57 11.12 -0.85
CA LEU A 111 -7.92 11.13 -1.43
C LEU A 111 -8.44 9.72 -1.68
N SER A 112 -7.60 8.80 -2.16
CA SER A 112 -7.99 7.40 -2.40
C SER A 112 -8.31 6.68 -1.08
N CYS A 113 -7.58 7.01 -0.01
CA CYS A 113 -7.78 6.50 1.33
C CYS A 113 -9.12 6.97 1.92
N VAL A 114 -9.41 8.28 1.83
CA VAL A 114 -10.68 8.88 2.29
C VAL A 114 -11.87 8.37 1.46
N ALA A 115 -11.67 8.17 0.16
CA ALA A 115 -12.69 7.64 -0.74
C ALA A 115 -12.96 6.13 -0.54
N LYS A 116 -12.25 5.44 0.37
CA LYS A 116 -12.36 3.98 0.60
C LYS A 116 -12.21 3.20 -0.72
N SER A 117 -11.35 3.69 -1.61
CA SER A 117 -11.18 3.13 -2.95
C SER A 117 -10.29 1.88 -2.90
N THR A 118 -10.59 0.90 -3.76
CA THR A 118 -9.75 -0.30 -3.94
C THR A 118 -8.35 0.03 -4.48
N CYS A 119 -8.11 1.27 -4.93
CA CYS A 119 -6.79 1.76 -5.34
C CYS A 119 -5.71 1.57 -4.26
N ALA A 120 -6.03 1.75 -2.97
CA ALA A 120 -5.06 1.55 -1.88
C ALA A 120 -4.60 0.09 -1.78
N ILE A 121 -5.52 -0.86 -1.98
CA ILE A 121 -5.24 -2.30 -1.99
C ILE A 121 -4.37 -2.66 -3.19
N ASN A 122 -4.70 -2.17 -4.39
CA ASN A 122 -3.88 -2.42 -5.59
C ASN A 122 -2.45 -1.89 -5.42
N ASN A 123 -2.29 -0.68 -4.89
CA ASN A 123 -0.97 -0.11 -4.63
C ASN A 123 -0.17 -0.94 -3.62
N THR A 124 -0.85 -1.47 -2.59
CA THR A 124 -0.23 -2.37 -1.60
C THR A 124 0.29 -3.65 -2.26
N LEU A 125 -0.53 -4.28 -3.11
CA LEU A 125 -0.16 -5.50 -3.81
C LEU A 125 1.04 -5.27 -4.73
N ILE A 126 1.07 -4.16 -5.47
CA ILE A 126 2.20 -3.79 -6.34
C ILE A 126 3.46 -3.54 -5.51
N ALA A 127 3.37 -2.79 -4.40
CA ALA A 127 4.51 -2.53 -3.53
C ALA A 127 5.07 -3.83 -2.92
N PHE A 128 4.19 -4.75 -2.52
CA PHE A 128 4.58 -6.05 -2.03
C PHE A 128 5.26 -6.89 -3.12
N PHE A 129 4.72 -6.89 -4.34
CA PHE A 129 5.31 -7.55 -5.49
C PHE A 129 6.73 -7.04 -5.82
N ILE A 130 6.94 -5.73 -5.73
CA ILE A 130 8.26 -5.12 -5.93
C ILE A 130 9.21 -5.56 -4.81
N LEU A 131 8.75 -5.56 -3.56
CA LEU A 131 9.55 -6.01 -2.42
C LEU A 131 9.95 -7.49 -2.55
N THR A 132 9.03 -8.37 -2.93
CA THR A 132 9.36 -9.78 -3.15
C THR A 132 10.36 -9.94 -4.29
N THR A 133 10.16 -9.23 -5.41
CA THR A 133 11.08 -9.26 -6.57
C THR A 133 12.51 -8.84 -6.20
N ILE A 134 12.67 -7.78 -5.41
CA ILE A 134 13.99 -7.27 -5.01
C ILE A 134 14.66 -8.19 -3.99
N LYS A 135 13.88 -8.76 -3.08
CA LYS A 135 14.36 -9.64 -2.02
C LYS A 135 14.72 -11.04 -2.54
N GLU A 136 14.18 -11.45 -3.69
CA GLU A 136 14.24 -12.81 -4.19
C GLU A 136 14.94 -12.93 -5.54
N THR A 137 16.26 -12.89 -5.47
CA THR A 137 17.11 -13.69 -6.38
C THR A 137 17.09 -15.17 -5.92
N GLY A 138 15.93 -15.79 -5.61
CA GLY A 138 15.95 -17.15 -5.01
C GLY A 138 14.72 -18.09 -4.94
N SER A 139 13.47 -17.66 -4.76
CA SER A 139 12.41 -18.62 -4.33
C SER A 139 10.93 -18.20 -4.51
N HIS A 140 10.54 -16.93 -4.54
CA HIS A 140 9.12 -16.52 -4.47
C HIS A 140 8.46 -16.06 -5.78
N PHE A 141 9.13 -16.18 -6.94
CA PHE A 141 8.46 -16.01 -8.25
C PHE A 141 7.26 -16.99 -8.42
N ALA A 142 7.20 -18.06 -7.62
CA ALA A 142 6.09 -19.02 -7.58
C ALA A 142 4.78 -18.46 -6.99
N VAL A 143 4.81 -17.47 -6.09
CA VAL A 143 3.56 -16.98 -5.46
C VAL A 143 2.75 -16.12 -6.43
N CYS A 144 3.42 -15.40 -7.33
CA CYS A 144 2.76 -14.53 -8.31
C CYS A 144 2.30 -15.30 -9.56
N ALA A 145 3.00 -16.36 -9.96
CA ALA A 145 2.49 -17.27 -10.99
C ALA A 145 1.29 -18.12 -10.50
N GLY A 146 1.18 -18.38 -9.19
CA GLY A 146 0.09 -19.18 -8.62
C GLY A 146 -1.27 -18.46 -8.47
N LEU A 147 -1.28 -17.11 -8.45
CA LEU A 147 -2.52 -16.33 -8.33
C LEU A 147 -3.17 -16.01 -9.69
N GLU A 148 -2.37 -15.94 -10.76
CA GLU A 148 -2.86 -15.67 -12.13
C GLU A 148 -3.33 -16.95 -12.88
N LEU A 149 -3.04 -18.15 -12.36
CA LEU A 149 -3.43 -19.44 -12.96
C LEU A 149 -4.68 -20.10 -12.30
N ASN A 150 -5.37 -19.41 -11.40
CA ASN A 150 -6.62 -19.88 -10.78
C ASN A 150 -7.85 -19.01 -11.13
N LEU A 151 -7.81 -18.28 -12.24
CA LEU A 151 -8.99 -17.69 -12.88
C LEU A 151 -9.19 -18.23 -14.29
#